data_AF-A0A417T2K4-F1
#
_entry.id   AF-A0A417T2K4-F1
#
_cell.length_a   1.000
_cell.length_b   1.000
_cell.length_c   1.000
_cell.angle_alpha   90.00
_cell.angle_beta   90.00
_cell.angle_gamma   90.00
#
_symmetry.space_group_name_H-M   'P 1'
#
loop_
_entity.id
_entity.type
_entity.pdbx_description
1 polymer ?
#
loop_
_entity_poly.entity_id
_entity_poly.type
_entity_poly.pdbx_seq_one_letter_code
_entity_poly.pdbx_strand_id
1 'polypeptide(L)'
;MKCPECGTEVADNVNVCPSCGYEVVQSETEAVEDNTNTTATVPVYKNKKYIGITLCVVACIMLIVAFTRINNDTYSFYKQHYEECMEGYAENSANARNSGSWFSGTYRYIASEYEDMAKDDNKKIWEYRIQAIVLCLGGIACGVIGCKFIKVEKANGISKVS
;
A
#
# COMPACT_ATOMS: atom_id res chain seq x y z
N MET A 1 29.14 7.82 -51.53
CA MET A 1 30.06 7.78 -50.36
C MET A 1 31.07 6.63 -50.48
N LYS A 2 32.24 6.67 -49.81
CA LYS A 2 33.19 5.53 -49.80
C LYS A 2 32.98 4.66 -48.57
N CYS A 3 32.97 3.33 -48.76
CA CYS A 3 32.86 2.39 -47.64
C CYS A 3 34.12 2.51 -46.75
N PRO A 4 33.98 2.65 -45.41
CA PRO A 4 35.11 2.76 -44.51
C PRO A 4 35.94 1.48 -44.40
N GLU A 5 35.35 0.30 -44.66
CA GLU A 5 36.04 -0.98 -44.56
C GLU A 5 36.80 -1.37 -45.83
N CYS A 6 36.17 -1.26 -47.00
CA CYS A 6 36.77 -1.76 -48.25
C CYS A 6 37.19 -0.65 -49.23
N GLY A 7 36.89 0.62 -48.93
CA GLY A 7 37.28 1.77 -49.75
C GLY A 7 36.52 1.91 -51.08
N THR A 8 35.62 0.97 -51.41
CA THR A 8 34.82 1.00 -52.63
C THR A 8 33.77 2.11 -52.59
N GLU A 9 33.48 2.70 -53.75
CA GLU A 9 32.42 3.71 -53.88
C GLU A 9 31.05 3.04 -53.78
N VAL A 10 30.23 3.49 -52.84
CA VAL A 10 28.88 3.00 -52.56
C VAL A 10 27.90 4.15 -52.79
N ALA A 11 26.76 3.83 -53.42
CA ALA A 11 25.68 4.78 -53.61
C ALA A 11 25.07 5.21 -52.26
N ASP A 12 24.61 6.45 -52.18
CA ASP A 12 24.11 7.06 -50.94
C ASP A 12 22.73 6.54 -50.51
N ASN A 13 22.28 5.37 -50.97
CA ASN A 13 20.98 4.78 -50.63
C ASN A 13 21.06 3.29 -50.25
N VAL A 14 22.24 2.79 -49.90
CA VAL A 14 22.47 1.37 -49.64
C VAL A 14 22.93 1.15 -48.20
N ASN A 15 22.11 0.44 -47.42
CA ASN A 15 22.38 0.14 -46.01
C ASN A 15 23.51 -0.87 -45.81
N VAL A 16 23.90 -1.60 -46.86
CA VAL A 16 24.95 -2.62 -46.82
C VAL A 16 25.82 -2.49 -48.07
N CYS A 17 27.13 -2.41 -47.90
CA CYS A 17 28.06 -2.36 -49.01
C CYS A 17 28.02 -3.68 -49.81
N PRO A 18 27.70 -3.66 -51.12
CA PRO A 18 27.60 -4.87 -51.92
C PRO A 18 28.95 -5.56 -52.17
N SER A 19 30.08 -4.86 -51.96
CA SER A 19 31.41 -5.44 -52.20
C SER A 19 31.99 -6.19 -51.00
N CYS A 20 31.64 -5.83 -49.77
CA CYS A 20 32.23 -6.42 -48.57
C CYS A 20 31.21 -6.87 -47.51
N GLY A 21 29.94 -6.48 -47.66
CA GLY A 21 28.88 -6.80 -46.70
C GLY A 21 28.84 -5.90 -45.47
N TYR A 22 29.60 -4.80 -45.44
CA TYR A 22 29.61 -3.88 -44.30
C TYR A 22 28.34 -3.02 -44.24
N GLU A 23 27.70 -2.97 -43.08
CA GLU A 23 26.49 -2.16 -42.83
C GLU A 23 26.86 -0.68 -42.72
N VAL A 24 26.41 0.13 -43.69
CA VAL A 24 26.69 1.56 -43.74
C VAL A 24 25.47 2.30 -43.22
N VAL A 25 25.45 2.58 -41.92
CA VAL A 25 24.35 3.29 -41.26
C VAL A 25 24.41 4.77 -41.63
N GLN A 26 23.42 5.23 -42.39
CA GLN A 26 23.26 6.64 -42.71
C GLN A 26 22.55 7.34 -41.56
N SER A 27 23.22 8.32 -40.94
CA SER A 27 22.60 9.21 -39.97
C SER A 27 21.88 10.33 -40.73
N GLU A 28 20.63 10.08 -41.14
CA GLU A 28 19.75 11.15 -41.56
C GLU A 28 19.13 11.81 -40.32
N THR A 29 19.44 13.10 -40.18
CA THR A 29 18.87 13.97 -39.17
C THR A 29 17.48 14.41 -39.64
N GLU A 30 16.51 14.30 -38.72
CA GLU A 30 15.19 14.94 -38.66
C GLU A 30 13.93 14.18 -39.17
N ALA A 31 13.00 14.03 -38.20
CA ALA A 31 11.53 13.86 -38.25
C ALA A 31 10.87 12.45 -38.19
N VAL A 32 10.36 12.11 -36.97
CA VAL A 32 9.03 11.52 -36.58
C VAL A 32 8.49 10.33 -37.44
N GLU A 33 8.14 9.11 -37.00
CA GLU A 33 7.50 8.50 -35.80
C GLU A 33 7.64 6.94 -35.85
N ASP A 34 7.72 6.25 -34.69
CA ASP A 34 7.41 4.83 -34.28
C ASP A 34 7.66 3.66 -35.29
N ASN A 35 8.21 2.46 -34.98
CA ASN A 35 7.74 1.41 -34.05
C ASN A 35 8.69 0.17 -34.00
N THR A 36 8.65 -0.57 -32.87
CA THR A 36 8.96 -2.02 -32.58
C THR A 36 10.03 -2.37 -31.50
N ASN A 37 9.56 -2.64 -30.27
CA ASN A 37 9.79 -3.82 -29.37
C ASN A 37 11.11 -4.63 -29.51
N THR A 38 11.95 -4.96 -28.51
CA THR A 38 11.79 -5.28 -27.06
C THR A 38 13.17 -5.41 -26.39
N THR A 39 13.41 -4.79 -25.23
CA THR A 39 13.83 -5.47 -23.97
C THR A 39 13.96 -4.49 -22.78
N ALA A 40 12.89 -4.46 -21.98
CA ALA A 40 12.84 -4.32 -20.52
C ALA A 40 13.39 -3.05 -19.82
N THR A 41 12.76 -1.91 -20.07
CA THR A 41 12.50 -0.91 -18.99
C THR A 41 11.00 -0.65 -18.97
N VAL A 42 10.31 -1.04 -17.90
CA VAL A 42 8.86 -0.84 -17.76
C VAL A 42 8.58 0.67 -17.71
N PRO A 43 7.91 1.29 -18.71
CA PRO A 43 7.68 2.73 -18.68
C PRO A 43 6.42 3.03 -17.85
N VAL A 44 6.58 3.18 -16.54
CA VAL A 44 5.49 3.52 -15.59
C VAL A 44 5.16 5.03 -15.60
N TYR A 45 5.22 5.71 -16.75
CA TYR A 45 4.77 7.09 -16.81
C TYR A 45 4.04 7.37 -18.13
N LYS A 46 2.72 7.20 -18.10
CA LYS A 46 1.85 8.02 -18.93
C LYS A 46 0.86 8.71 -17.98
N ASN A 47 0.60 9.99 -18.30
CA ASN A 47 -0.41 10.89 -17.74
C ASN A 47 -0.49 11.05 -16.21
N LYS A 48 0.03 12.18 -15.69
CA LYS A 48 0.03 12.57 -14.25
C LYS A 48 -1.37 12.52 -13.59
N LYS A 49 -2.46 12.63 -14.36
CA LYS A 49 -3.85 12.47 -13.87
C LYS A 49 -4.12 11.08 -13.28
N TYR A 50 -3.58 10.03 -13.88
CA TYR A 50 -3.82 8.66 -13.42
C TYR A 50 -3.12 8.40 -12.09
N ILE A 51 -1.96 9.02 -11.84
CA ILE A 51 -1.23 8.89 -10.58
C ILE A 51 -2.09 9.39 -9.40
N GLY A 52 -2.74 10.55 -9.55
CA GLY A 52 -3.62 11.10 -8.52
C GLY A 52 -4.85 10.23 -8.27
N ILE A 53 -5.45 9.68 -9.34
CA ILE A 53 -6.60 8.77 -9.25
C ILE A 53 -6.20 7.47 -8.55
N THR A 54 -5.08 6.85 -8.94
CA THR A 54 -4.57 5.63 -8.31
C THR A 54 -4.29 5.84 -6.82
N LEU A 55 -3.71 6.99 -6.44
CA LEU A 55 -3.48 7.33 -5.02
C LEU A 55 -4.77 7.44 -4.21
N CYS A 56 -5.83 8.02 -4.78
CA CYS A 56 -7.13 8.09 -4.13
C CYS A 56 -7.81 6.71 -4.03
N VAL A 57 -7.71 5.86 -5.05
CA VAL A 57 -8.25 4.49 -4.98
C VAL A 57 -7.53 3.67 -3.91
N VAL A 58 -6.20 3.77 -3.83
CA VAL A 58 -5.40 3.13 -2.79
C VAL A 58 -5.79 3.62 -1.39
N ALA A 59 -6.03 4.93 -1.23
CA ALA A 59 -6.53 5.50 0.02
C ALA A 59 -7.89 4.90 0.42
N CYS A 60 -8.84 4.78 -0.52
CA CYS A 60 -10.14 4.16 -0.26
C CYS A 60 -10.00 2.67 0.14
N ILE A 61 -9.10 1.93 -0.52
CA ILE A 61 -8.83 0.53 -0.18
C ILE A 61 -8.26 0.42 1.24
N MET A 62 -7.32 1.29 1.64
CA MET A 62 -6.78 1.30 3.00
C MET A 62 -7.86 1.54 4.05
N LEU A 63 -8.80 2.45 3.79
CA LEU A 63 -9.92 2.72 4.70
C LEU A 63 -10.89 1.54 4.81
N ILE A 64 -11.19 0.87 3.69
CA ILE A 64 -12.03 -0.34 3.69
C ILE A 64 -11.36 -1.45 4.51
N VAL A 65 -10.05 -1.68 4.32
CA VAL A 65 -9.30 -2.70 5.08
C VAL A 65 -9.25 -2.36 6.57
N ALA A 66 -9.11 -1.09 6.94
CA ALA A 66 -9.16 -0.68 8.33
C ALA A 66 -10.54 -0.98 8.95
N PHE A 67 -11.62 -0.70 8.22
CA PHE A 67 -12.99 -0.98 8.66
C PHE A 67 -13.26 -2.48 8.80
N THR A 68 -12.83 -3.29 7.83
CA THR A 68 -13.00 -4.75 7.90
C THR A 68 -12.18 -5.38 9.02
N ARG A 69 -11.03 -4.80 9.40
CA ARG A 69 -10.24 -5.26 10.57
C ARG A 69 -10.97 -5.04 11.90
N ILE A 70 -11.64 -3.90 12.07
CA ILE A 70 -12.40 -3.59 13.29
C ILE A 70 -13.67 -4.44 13.37
N ASN A 71 -14.31 -4.72 12.24
CA ASN A 71 -15.54 -5.52 12.17
C ASN A 71 -15.27 -7.02 11.97
N ASN A 72 -14.01 -7.46 12.10
CA ASN A 72 -13.65 -8.86 11.96
C ASN A 72 -14.08 -9.67 13.19
N ASP A 73 -14.49 -10.92 12.97
CA ASP A 73 -14.96 -11.84 14.02
C ASP A 73 -13.90 -12.08 15.10
N THR A 74 -12.62 -11.94 14.76
CA THR A 74 -11.53 -12.06 15.76
C THR A 74 -11.53 -10.88 16.75
N TYR A 75 -11.86 -9.66 16.30
CA TYR A 75 -11.91 -8.49 17.19
C TYR A 75 -13.10 -8.57 18.13
N SER A 76 -14.26 -9.00 17.63
CA SER A 76 -15.45 -9.21 18.47
C SER A 76 -15.23 -10.31 19.50
N PHE A 77 -14.54 -11.40 19.12
CA PHE A 77 -14.14 -12.46 20.04
C PHE A 77 -13.31 -11.93 21.22
N TYR A 78 -12.24 -11.17 20.97
CA TYR A 78 -11.43 -10.61 22.07
C TYR A 78 -12.23 -9.65 22.95
N LYS A 79 -13.11 -8.84 22.36
CA LYS A 79 -13.97 -7.93 23.12
C LYS A 79 -14.94 -8.69 24.02
N GLN A 80 -15.56 -9.74 23.50
CA GLN A 80 -16.49 -10.56 24.28
C GLN A 80 -15.76 -11.32 25.38
N HIS A 81 -14.63 -11.97 25.07
CA HIS A 81 -13.84 -12.72 26.04
C HIS A 81 -13.33 -11.80 27.17
N TYR A 82 -12.90 -10.57 26.83
CA TYR A 82 -12.55 -9.56 27.81
C TYR A 82 -13.69 -9.26 28.80
N GLU A 83 -14.91 -9.08 28.28
CA GLU A 83 -16.10 -8.81 29.11
C GLU A 83 -16.40 -9.99 30.04
N GLU A 84 -16.39 -11.22 29.51
CA GLU A 84 -16.60 -12.44 30.29
C GLU A 84 -15.54 -12.61 31.39
N CYS A 85 -14.26 -12.32 31.08
CA CYS A 85 -13.20 -12.35 32.10
C CYS A 85 -13.40 -11.29 33.18
N MET A 86 -13.80 -10.08 32.81
CA MET A 86 -14.05 -9.01 33.79
C MET A 86 -15.24 -9.32 34.69
N GLU A 87 -16.28 -9.98 34.16
CA GLU A 87 -17.40 -10.50 34.97
C GLU A 87 -16.93 -11.60 35.92
N GLY A 88 -16.17 -12.58 35.43
CA GLY A 88 -15.58 -13.63 36.26
C GLY A 88 -14.67 -13.08 37.36
N TYR A 89 -13.86 -12.06 37.06
CA TYR A 89 -13.07 -11.33 38.05
C TYR A 89 -13.95 -10.65 39.10
N ALA A 90 -15.02 -9.95 38.68
CA ALA A 90 -15.92 -9.26 39.59
C ALA A 90 -16.65 -10.23 40.53
N GLU A 91 -17.14 -11.36 40.00
CA GLU A 91 -17.80 -12.40 40.78
C GLU A 91 -16.83 -13.06 41.78
N ASN A 92 -15.66 -13.50 41.31
CA ASN A 92 -14.69 -14.17 42.18
C ASN A 92 -14.10 -13.22 43.22
N SER A 93 -13.86 -11.96 42.87
CA SER A 93 -13.43 -10.95 43.85
C SER A 93 -14.51 -10.64 44.89
N ALA A 94 -15.80 -10.68 44.52
CA ALA A 94 -16.92 -10.57 45.46
C ALA A 94 -17.02 -11.82 46.36
N ASN A 95 -16.90 -13.02 45.79
CA ASN A 95 -16.90 -14.27 46.53
C ASN A 95 -15.72 -14.34 47.50
N ALA A 96 -14.54 -13.87 47.12
CA ALA A 96 -13.37 -13.79 48.00
C ALA A 96 -13.63 -12.93 49.25
N ARG A 97 -14.44 -11.87 49.13
CA ARG A 97 -14.79 -10.97 50.25
C ARG A 97 -15.88 -11.54 51.15
N ASN A 98 -16.81 -12.30 50.58
CA ASN A 98 -17.98 -12.84 51.29
C ASN A 98 -17.79 -14.28 51.79
N SER A 99 -16.76 -14.98 51.31
CA SER A 99 -16.43 -16.34 51.74
C SER A 99 -15.67 -16.34 53.06
N GLY A 100 -15.85 -17.42 53.84
CA GLY A 100 -15.07 -17.64 55.06
C GLY A 100 -13.57 -17.69 54.77
N SER A 101 -12.75 -17.40 55.79
CA SER A 101 -11.28 -17.30 55.67
C SER A 101 -10.59 -18.48 54.99
N TRP A 102 -11.23 -19.65 54.96
CA TRP A 102 -10.73 -20.86 54.32
C TRP A 102 -10.78 -20.81 52.78
N PHE A 103 -11.78 -20.14 52.17
CA PHE A 103 -12.01 -20.15 50.72
C PHE A 103 -11.65 -18.83 50.02
N SER A 104 -11.44 -17.75 50.77
CA SER A 104 -11.12 -16.44 50.22
C SER A 104 -9.86 -16.44 49.34
N GLY A 105 -8.86 -17.26 49.71
CA GLY A 105 -7.63 -17.43 48.94
C GLY A 105 -7.88 -18.02 47.56
N THR A 106 -8.70 -19.06 47.46
CA THR A 106 -9.05 -19.73 46.19
C THR A 106 -9.77 -18.76 45.25
N TYR A 107 -10.79 -18.05 45.75
CA TYR A 107 -11.51 -17.07 44.95
C TYR A 107 -10.61 -15.92 44.50
N ARG A 108 -9.67 -15.48 45.34
CA ARG A 108 -8.71 -14.43 44.95
C ARG A 108 -7.74 -14.90 43.88
N TYR A 109 -7.30 -16.16 43.93
CA TYR A 109 -6.47 -16.77 42.90
C TYR A 109 -7.21 -16.86 41.56
N ILE A 110 -8.45 -17.35 41.57
CA ILE A 110 -9.29 -17.43 40.36
C ILE A 110 -9.55 -16.03 39.80
N ALA A 111 -9.84 -15.05 40.66
CA ALA A 111 -9.99 -13.66 40.23
C ALA A 111 -8.72 -13.15 39.54
N SER A 112 -7.52 -13.39 40.10
CA SER A 112 -6.28 -12.95 39.44
C SER A 112 -6.05 -13.61 38.07
N GLU A 113 -6.44 -14.88 37.88
CA GLU A 113 -6.36 -15.51 36.54
C GLU A 113 -7.27 -14.80 35.53
N TYR A 114 -8.51 -14.49 35.91
CA TYR A 114 -9.42 -13.70 35.07
C TYR A 114 -8.87 -12.30 34.76
N GLU A 115 -8.24 -11.65 35.73
CA GLU A 115 -7.62 -10.34 35.54
C GLU A 115 -6.47 -10.39 34.53
N ASP A 116 -5.62 -11.40 34.61
CA ASP A 116 -4.47 -11.58 33.71
C ASP A 116 -4.93 -11.92 32.28
N MET A 117 -5.94 -12.76 32.12
CA MET A 117 -6.56 -13.03 30.82
C MET A 117 -7.19 -11.77 30.22
N ALA A 118 -7.94 -11.00 31.00
CA ALA A 118 -8.54 -9.74 30.56
C ALA A 118 -7.46 -8.72 30.12
N LYS A 119 -6.32 -8.66 30.81
CA LYS A 119 -5.20 -7.79 30.40
C LYS A 119 -4.62 -8.22 29.05
N ASP A 120 -4.46 -9.52 28.82
CA ASP A 120 -3.96 -10.04 27.54
C ASP A 120 -4.92 -9.71 26.38
N ASP A 121 -6.22 -9.89 26.58
CA ASP A 121 -7.21 -9.55 25.57
C ASP A 121 -7.30 -8.04 25.32
N ASN A 122 -7.26 -7.23 26.36
CA ASN A 122 -7.23 -5.77 26.21
C ASN A 122 -5.99 -5.30 25.42
N LYS A 123 -4.84 -5.94 25.62
CA LYS A 123 -3.64 -5.68 24.83
C LYS A 123 -3.88 -5.97 23.35
N LYS A 124 -4.47 -7.12 23.02
CA LYS A 124 -4.81 -7.47 21.62
C LYS A 124 -5.82 -6.49 21.03
N ILE A 125 -6.90 -6.18 21.75
CA ILE A 125 -7.91 -5.17 21.34
C ILE A 125 -7.23 -3.84 21.02
N TRP A 126 -6.27 -3.42 21.86
CA TRP A 126 -5.53 -2.18 21.66
C TRP A 126 -4.61 -2.23 20.43
N GLU A 127 -3.93 -3.36 20.18
CA GLU A 127 -3.13 -3.58 18.97
C GLU A 127 -3.98 -3.46 17.69
N TYR A 128 -5.18 -4.07 17.66
CA TYR A 128 -6.11 -3.94 16.53
C TYR A 128 -6.55 -2.48 16.31
N ARG A 129 -6.84 -1.76 17.39
CA ARG A 129 -7.20 -0.33 17.32
C ARG A 129 -6.06 0.52 16.75
N ILE A 130 -4.82 0.28 17.20
CA ILE A 130 -3.66 1.00 16.67
C ILE A 130 -3.46 0.69 15.19
N GLN A 131 -3.51 -0.58 14.79
CA GLN A 131 -3.35 -0.97 13.38
C GLN A 131 -4.40 -0.29 12.50
N ALA A 132 -5.66 -0.26 12.94
CA ALA A 132 -6.73 0.41 12.21
C ALA A 132 -6.51 1.93 12.14
N ILE A 133 -6.08 2.58 13.23
CA ILE A 133 -5.77 4.02 13.24
C ILE A 133 -4.63 4.33 12.26
N VAL A 134 -3.56 3.53 12.25
CA VAL A 134 -2.42 3.72 11.34
C VAL A 134 -2.85 3.60 9.88
N LEU A 135 -3.66 2.59 9.54
CA LEU A 135 -4.22 2.42 8.19
C LEU A 135 -5.14 3.59 7.80
N CYS A 136 -5.97 4.08 8.73
CA CYS A 136 -6.83 5.23 8.51
C CYS A 136 -6.03 6.51 8.25
N LEU A 137 -5.02 6.81 9.07
CA LEU A 137 -4.17 7.98 8.89
C LEU A 137 -3.36 7.90 7.59
N GLY A 138 -2.84 6.72 7.26
CA GLY A 138 -2.16 6.46 5.98
C GLY A 138 -3.09 6.70 4.78
N GLY A 139 -4.32 6.18 4.84
CA GLY A 139 -5.34 6.39 3.83
C GLY A 139 -5.69 7.88 3.64
N ILE A 140 -5.91 8.62 4.73
CA ILE A 140 -6.19 10.06 4.67
C ILE A 140 -5.01 10.83 4.04
N ALA A 141 -3.78 10.54 4.45
CA ALA A 141 -2.59 11.20 3.89
C ALA A 141 -2.45 10.94 2.37
N CYS A 142 -2.61 9.68 1.94
CA CYS A 142 -2.62 9.32 0.52
C CYS A 142 -3.74 10.03 -0.25
N GLY A 143 -4.94 10.10 0.32
CA GLY A 143 -6.09 10.79 -0.30
C GLY A 143 -5.86 12.30 -0.46
N VAL A 144 -5.30 12.96 0.57
CA VAL A 144 -4.98 14.40 0.52
C VAL A 144 -3.91 14.69 -0.54
N ILE A 145 -2.85 13.89 -0.59
CA ILE A 145 -1.78 14.04 -1.60
C ILE A 145 -2.35 13.82 -3.01
N GLY A 146 -3.12 12.74 -3.21
CA GLY A 146 -3.78 12.44 -4.48
C GLY A 146 -4.69 13.58 -4.96
N CYS A 147 -5.52 14.12 -4.07
CA CYS A 147 -6.39 15.26 -4.37
C CYS A 147 -5.62 16.53 -4.72
N LYS A 148 -4.48 16.79 -4.05
CA LYS A 148 -3.62 17.94 -4.35
C LYS A 148 -3.02 17.84 -5.75
N PHE A 149 -2.54 16.66 -6.14
CA PHE A 149 -2.02 16.41 -7.50
C PHE A 149 -3.08 16.61 -8.59
N ILE A 150 -4.31 16.13 -8.38
CA ILE A 150 -5.42 16.33 -9.33
C ILE A 150 -5.75 17.81 -9.49
N LYS A 151 -5.78 18.60 -8.40
CA LYS A 151 -6.05 20.05 -8.45
C LYS A 151 -4.95 20.84 -9.17
N VAL A 152 -3.68 20.53 -8.90
CA VAL A 152 -2.53 21.19 -9.56
C VAL A 152 -2.55 20.95 -11.07
N GLU A 153 -2.90 19.73 -11.50
CA GLU A 153 -2.97 19.44 -12.94
C GLU A 153 -4.15 20.12 -13.62
N LYS A 154 -5.30 20.27 -12.95
CA LYS A 154 -6.41 21.10 -13.47
C LYS A 154 -5.98 22.55 -13.66
N ALA A 155 -5.24 23.14 -12.71
CA ALA A 155 -4.74 24.51 -12.83
C ALA A 155 -3.75 24.69 -14.00
N ASN A 156 -2.79 23.76 -14.15
CA ASN A 156 -1.79 23.80 -15.23
C ASN A 156 -2.37 23.44 -16.61
N GLY A 157 -3.47 22.69 -16.65
CA GLY A 157 -4.22 22.43 -17.87
C GLY A 157 -4.94 23.69 -18.37
N ILE A 158 -5.56 24.45 -17.46
CA ILE A 158 -6.25 25.71 -17.78
C ILE A 158 -5.27 26.77 -18.30
N SER A 159 -4.05 26.85 -17.74
CA SER A 159 -3.04 27.82 -18.19
C SER A 159 -2.41 27.53 -19.57
N LYS A 160 -2.66 26.35 -20.17
CA LYS A 160 -2.17 26.01 -21.52
C LYS A 160 -3.19 26.27 -22.63
N VAL A 161 -4.42 26.63 -22.29
CA VAL A 161 -5.53 26.87 -23.25
C VAL A 161 -5.97 28.34 -23.31
N SER A 162 -5.36 29.22 -22.50
CA SER A 162 -5.39 30.68 -22.65
C SER A 162 -4.07 31.17 -23.21
#